data_AF-A0A349DEM7-F1
#
_entry.id   AF-A0A349DEM7-F1
#
_cell.length_a   1.000
_cell.length_b   1.000
_cell.length_c   1.000
_cell.angle_alpha   90.00
_cell.angle_beta   90.00
_cell.angle_gamma   90.00
#
_symmetry.space_group_name_H-M   'P 1'
#
loop_
_entity.id
_entity.type
_entity.pdbx_description
1 polymer ?
#
loop_
_entity_poly.entity_id
_entity_poly.type
_entity_poly.pdbx_seq_one_letter_code
_entity_poly.pdbx_strand_id
1 'polypeptide(L)'
;MPDRKLTSIVSYPERGIGGNNRYRGNCSPKLIEDLISFFKPGEICDYMCGSGTTKAAADNCKIKSNIYDLHSGFDILNCDIPERPES
;
A
#
# COMPACT_ATOMS: atom_id res chain seq x y z
N MET A 1 9.70 7.09 14.30
CA MET A 1 9.01 5.86 14.76
C MET A 1 10.07 5.00 15.44
N PRO A 2 9.78 4.33 16.58
CA PRO A 2 10.73 3.36 17.14
C PRO A 2 11.06 2.30 16.10
N ASP A 3 12.30 1.84 16.09
CA ASP A 3 12.85 0.93 15.09
C ASP A 3 12.18 -0.45 15.23
N ARG A 4 11.08 -0.66 14.49
CA ARG A 4 10.25 -1.85 14.60
C ARG A 4 10.75 -2.89 13.61
N LYS A 5 11.42 -3.92 14.12
CA LYS A 5 11.91 -5.02 13.29
C LYS A 5 10.73 -5.74 12.63
N LEU A 6 10.74 -5.84 11.30
CA LEU A 6 9.77 -6.64 10.56
C LEU A 6 9.89 -8.11 10.97
N THR A 7 8.74 -8.73 11.27
CA THR A 7 8.59 -10.12 11.65
C THR A 7 7.50 -10.78 10.81
N SER A 8 7.52 -12.11 10.70
CA SER A 8 6.51 -12.85 9.93
C SER A 8 5.08 -12.72 10.47
N ILE A 9 4.93 -12.27 11.72
CA ILE A 9 3.65 -11.96 12.37
C ILE A 9 3.74 -10.53 12.88
N VAL A 10 2.75 -9.71 12.56
CA VAL A 10 2.64 -8.31 13.01
C VAL A 10 1.37 -8.12 13.83
N SER A 11 1.43 -7.20 14.80
CA SER A 11 0.27 -6.78 15.58
C SER A 11 0.36 -5.28 15.84
N TYR A 12 -0.74 -4.57 15.63
CA TYR A 12 -0.84 -3.14 15.84
C TYR A 12 -1.95 -2.89 16.87
N PRO A 13 -1.64 -2.36 18.07
CA PRO A 13 -2.68 -2.04 19.06
C PRO A 13 -3.74 -1.09 18.49
N GLU A 14 -3.28 -0.15 17.66
CA GLU A 14 -4.13 0.77 16.92
C GLU A 14 -3.92 0.57 15.42
N ARG A 15 -5.01 0.52 14.64
CA ARG A 15 -4.95 0.37 13.18
C ARG A 15 -4.16 1.49 12.50
N GLY A 16 -4.21 2.72 13.02
CA GLY A 16 -3.69 3.90 12.33
C GLY A 16 -4.68 4.51 11.34
N ILE A 17 -4.29 5.64 10.75
CA ILE A 17 -5.14 6.48 9.88
C ILE A 17 -4.80 6.20 8.41
N GLY A 18 -5.83 5.94 7.59
CA GLY A 18 -5.66 5.68 6.16
C GLY A 18 -6.48 4.50 5.64
N GLY A 19 -7.12 4.66 4.47
CA GLY A 19 -8.05 3.69 3.90
C GLY A 19 -9.32 3.47 4.74
N ASN A 20 -10.26 2.67 4.24
CA ASN A 20 -11.52 2.36 4.93
C ASN A 20 -11.45 0.99 5.61
N ASN A 21 -11.57 0.93 6.95
CA ASN A 21 -11.54 -0.34 7.69
C ASN A 21 -12.73 -1.26 7.42
N ARG A 22 -13.81 -0.75 6.82
CA ARG A 22 -14.98 -1.53 6.40
C ARG A 22 -14.81 -2.17 5.01
N TYR A 23 -13.78 -1.78 4.26
CA TYR A 23 -13.48 -2.42 2.98
C TYR A 23 -12.83 -3.78 3.24
N ARG A 24 -13.45 -4.85 2.72
CA ARG A 24 -13.01 -6.22 3.00
C ARG A 24 -11.59 -6.46 2.48
N GLY A 25 -10.76 -7.13 3.28
CA GLY A 25 -9.38 -7.47 2.90
C GLY A 25 -8.35 -6.38 3.19
N ASN A 26 -8.77 -5.19 3.62
CA ASN A 26 -7.84 -4.14 4.03
C ASN A 26 -6.99 -4.54 5.24
N CYS A 27 -5.72 -4.16 5.20
CA CYS A 27 -4.81 -4.22 6.34
C CYS A 27 -4.72 -2.86 7.06
N SER A 28 -3.89 -2.81 8.11
CA SER A 28 -3.49 -1.56 8.76
C SER A 28 -2.49 -0.82 7.88
N PRO A 29 -2.63 0.52 7.67
CA PRO A 29 -1.62 1.31 6.96
C PRO A 29 -0.24 1.23 7.60
N LYS A 30 -0.15 0.96 8.91
CA LYS A 30 1.13 0.81 9.62
C LYS A 30 1.97 -0.35 9.09
N LEU A 31 1.34 -1.42 8.59
CA LEU A 31 2.07 -2.51 7.94
C LEU A 31 2.79 -2.02 6.68
N ILE A 32 2.11 -1.19 5.90
CA ILE A 32 2.68 -0.63 4.67
C ILE A 32 3.77 0.39 5.02
N GLU A 33 3.55 1.23 6.04
CA GLU A 33 4.57 2.16 6.57
C GLU A 33 5.81 1.42 7.08
N ASP A 34 5.66 0.30 7.79
CA ASP A 34 6.77 -0.55 8.24
C ASP A 34 7.57 -1.12 7.05
N LEU A 35 6.88 -1.58 5.99
CA LEU A 35 7.50 -2.06 4.75
C LEU A 35 8.24 -0.93 4.01
N ILE A 36 7.64 0.26 3.92
CA ILE A 36 8.29 1.44 3.32
C ILE A 36 9.54 1.81 4.12
N SER A 37 9.44 1.87 5.44
CA SER A 37 10.57 2.21 6.33
C SER A 37 11.73 1.22 6.18
N PHE A 38 11.41 -0.06 6.00
CA PHE A 38 12.41 -1.12 5.85
C PHE A 38 13.07 -1.15 4.46
N PHE A 39 12.27 -1.20 3.39
CA PHE A 39 12.79 -1.33 2.03
C PHE A 39 13.21 0.00 1.41
N LYS A 40 12.73 1.13 1.95
CA LYS A 40 12.99 2.50 1.49
C LYS A 40 12.76 2.69 -0.03
N PRO A 41 11.63 2.23 -0.59
CA PRO A 41 11.33 2.46 -2.00
C PRO A 41 11.08 3.95 -2.28
N GLY A 42 11.38 4.40 -3.49
CA GLY A 42 10.97 5.74 -3.96
C GLY A 42 9.52 5.78 -4.46
N GLU A 43 8.94 4.62 -4.77
CA GLU A 43 7.63 4.47 -5.39
C GLU A 43 6.98 3.12 -5.03
N ILE A 44 5.65 3.09 -4.90
CA ILE A 44 4.85 1.87 -4.77
C ILE A 44 3.77 1.82 -5.86
N CYS A 45 3.55 0.65 -6.44
CA CYS A 45 2.43 0.39 -7.35
C CYS A 45 1.49 -0.64 -6.71
N ASP A 46 0.22 -0.30 -6.54
CA ASP A 46 -0.81 -1.16 -5.96
C ASP A 46 -2.01 -1.27 -6.90
N TYR A 47 -2.10 -2.40 -7.60
CA TYR A 47 -3.12 -2.64 -8.61
C TYR A 47 -4.44 -3.19 -8.07
N MET A 48 -4.55 -3.34 -6.75
CA MET A 48 -5.71 -3.87 -6.04
C MET A 48 -5.97 -3.02 -4.78
N CYS A 49 -5.91 -1.69 -4.95
CA CYS A 49 -5.79 -0.76 -3.83
C CYS A 49 -7.03 -0.72 -2.92
N GLY A 50 -8.16 -1.27 -3.36
CA GLY A 50 -9.40 -1.33 -2.63
C GLY A 50 -9.89 0.06 -2.27
N SER A 51 -9.80 0.41 -0.99
CA SER A 51 -10.16 1.75 -0.50
C SER A 51 -8.97 2.67 -0.23
N GLY A 52 -7.79 2.36 -0.77
CA GLY A 52 -6.62 3.25 -0.77
C GLY A 52 -5.79 3.25 0.51
N THR A 53 -5.72 2.13 1.23
CA THR A 53 -4.84 2.01 2.42
C THR A 53 -3.37 2.25 2.04
N THR A 54 -2.92 1.69 0.92
CA THR A 54 -1.56 1.87 0.40
C THR A 54 -1.27 3.31 0.04
N LYS A 55 -2.21 3.99 -0.61
CA LYS A 55 -2.07 5.41 -0.94
C LYS A 55 -1.86 6.25 0.32
N ALA A 56 -2.67 6.03 1.36
CA ALA A 56 -2.56 6.78 2.59
C ALA A 56 -1.21 6.56 3.29
N ALA A 57 -0.71 5.32 3.32
CA ALA A 57 0.62 5.02 3.86
C ALA A 57 1.74 5.67 3.05
N ALA A 58 1.65 5.62 1.71
CA ALA A 58 2.62 6.26 0.82
C ALA A 58 2.64 7.80 0.99
N ASP A 59 1.47 8.43 1.09
CA ASP A 59 1.32 9.86 1.36
C ASP A 59 1.97 10.23 2.70
N ASN A 60 1.73 9.45 3.76
CA ASN A 60 2.35 9.64 5.08
C ASN A 60 3.88 9.53 5.03
N CYS A 61 4.40 8.58 4.25
CA CYS A 61 5.83 8.36 4.06
C CYS A 61 6.45 9.27 2.99
N LYS A 62 5.67 10.10 2.31
CA LYS A 62 6.10 11.02 1.23
C LYS A 62 6.79 10.31 0.07
N ILE A 63 6.28 9.17 -0.34
CA ILE A 63 6.75 8.45 -1.54
C ILE A 63 5.69 8.46 -2.64
N LYS A 64 6.09 8.24 -3.89
CA LYS A 64 5.14 8.16 -5.00
C LYS A 64 4.29 6.89 -4.87
N SER A 65 3.00 6.98 -5.20
CA SER A 65 2.12 5.82 -5.28
C SER A 65 1.30 5.84 -6.57
N ASN A 66 1.32 4.75 -7.32
CA ASN A 66 0.36 4.48 -8.40
C ASN A 66 -0.64 3.45 -7.88
N ILE A 67 -1.92 3.80 -7.92
CA ILE A 67 -2.97 2.96 -7.35
C ILE A 67 -4.02 2.68 -8.41
N TYR A 68 -4.45 1.43 -8.45
CA TYR A 68 -5.45 0.96 -9.38
C TYR A 68 -6.38 -0.02 -8.70
N ASP A 69 -7.56 -0.21 -9.29
CA ASP A 69 -8.50 -1.22 -8.86
C ASP A 69 -9.50 -1.53 -9.97
N LEU A 70 -9.99 -2.77 -10.00
CA LEU A 70 -11.06 -3.22 -10.87
C LEU A 70 -12.34 -2.39 -10.68
N HIS A 71 -12.72 -2.08 -9.43
CA HIS A 71 -13.92 -1.27 -9.17
C HIS A 71 -13.77 0.18 -9.63
N SER A 72 -12.52 0.62 -9.87
CA SER A 72 -12.18 1.94 -10.42
C SER A 72 -11.84 1.90 -11.91
N GLY A 73 -12.05 0.77 -12.59
CA GLY A 73 -11.92 0.62 -14.04
C GLY A 73 -10.56 0.12 -14.54
N PHE A 74 -9.66 -0.31 -13.65
CA PHE A 74 -8.39 -0.94 -14.05
C PHE A 74 -8.45 -2.45 -13.81
N ASP A 75 -8.48 -3.22 -14.88
CA ASP A 75 -8.45 -4.67 -14.82
C ASP A 75 -7.00 -5.16 -14.97
N ILE A 76 -6.37 -5.61 -13.88
CA ILE A 76 -4.97 -6.08 -13.88
C ILE A 76 -4.71 -7.23 -14.87
N LEU A 77 -5.74 -7.98 -15.25
CA LEU A 77 -5.60 -9.11 -16.18
C LEU A 77 -5.59 -8.66 -17.64
N ASN A 78 -6.19 -7.51 -17.95
CA ASN A 78 -6.45 -7.07 -19.31
C ASN A 78 -5.81 -5.71 -19.67
N CYS A 79 -5.57 -4.86 -18.67
CA CYS A 79 -4.94 -3.57 -18.86
C CYS A 79 -3.42 -3.70 -18.91
N ASP A 80 -2.78 -2.90 -19.76
CA ASP A 80 -1.34 -2.73 -19.71
C ASP A 80 -0.93 -2.04 -18.40
N ILE A 81 0.15 -2.53 -17.81
CA ILE A 81 0.71 -1.98 -16.57
C ILE A 81 1.58 -0.77 -16.94
N PRO A 82 1.20 0.47 -16.59
CA PRO A 82 1.94 1.66 -17.02
C PRO A 82 3.35 1.73 -16.43
N GLU A 83 3.54 1.20 -15.22
CA GLU A 83 4.82 1.19 -14.51
C GLU A 83 5.66 -0.06 -14.80
N ARG A 84 5.28 -0.86 -15.81
CA ARG A 84 6.09 -2.01 -16.21
C ARG A 84 7.45 -1.49 -16.69
N PRO A 85 8.57 -1.93 -16.10
CA PRO A 85 9.88 -1.56 -16.61
C PRO A 85 9.99 -2.03 -18.07
N GLU A 86 10.38 -1.13 -18.98
CA GLU A 86 10.77 -1.54 -20.32
C GLU A 86 12.02 -2.42 -20.18
N SER A 87 11.94 -3.64 -20.70
CA SER A 87 13.03 -4.62 -20.73
C SER A 87 14.09 -4.26 -21.76
#